data_AF-A0A7H9BMA7-F1
#
_entry.id   AF-A0A7H9BMA7-F1
#
_cell.length_a   1.000
_cell.length_b   1.000
_cell.length_c   1.000
_cell.angle_alpha   90.00
_cell.angle_beta   90.00
_cell.angle_gamma   90.00
#
_symmetry.space_group_name_H-M   'P 1'
#
loop_
_entity.id
_entity.type
_entity.pdbx_description
1 polymer ?
#
loop_
_entity_poly.entity_id
_entity_poly.type
_entity_poly.pdbx_seq_one_letter_code
_entity_poly.pdbx_strand_id
1 'polypeptide(L)' 'MKSTLVMMLLLSSCVALAEQYYQADPAKLAQLEAQRCAKLQKENNLINQRLSGNNKPYDIAKMKDRQKVLQADYAKFCTK' A
#
# COMPACT_ATOMS: atom_id res chain seq x y z
N MET A 1 39.19 33.51 -27.06
CA MET A 1 37.83 33.18 -26.59
C MET A 1 37.31 31.97 -27.37
N LYS A 2 37.75 30.74 -27.04
CA LYS A 2 37.31 29.51 -27.76
C LYS A 2 37.11 28.28 -26.85
N SER A 3 37.27 28.41 -25.52
CA SER A 3 37.27 27.26 -24.60
C SER A 3 36.00 27.10 -23.76
N THR A 4 34.95 27.89 -23.97
CA THR A 4 33.71 27.82 -23.18
C THR A 4 32.63 26.92 -23.78
N LEU A 5 32.76 26.48 -25.04
CA LEU A 5 31.70 25.74 -25.73
C LEU A 5 31.74 24.22 -25.48
N VAL A 6 32.91 23.67 -25.14
CA VAL A 6 33.11 22.21 -25.00
C VAL A 6 32.59 21.68 -23.66
N MET A 7 32.56 22.50 -22.62
CA MET A 7 32.14 22.06 -21.29
C MET A 7 30.62 21.91 -21.15
N MET A 8 29.83 22.57 -22.02
CA MET A 8 28.37 22.55 -21.96
C MET A 8 27.76 21.31 -22.61
N LEU A 9 28.48 20.64 -23.51
CA LEU A 9 28.05 19.39 -24.16
C LEU A 9 28.24 18.13 -23.29
N LEU A 10 29.06 18.21 -22.24
CA LEU A 10 29.33 17.08 -21.33
C LEU A 10 28.28 16.91 -20.22
N LEU A 11 27.42 17.91 -19.98
CA LEU A 11 26.37 17.83 -18.96
C LEU A 11 25.04 17.26 -19.48
N SER A 12 24.87 17.15 -20.80
CA SER A 12 23.61 16.71 -21.42
C SER A 12 23.44 15.19 -21.52
N SER A 13 24.48 14.39 -21.27
CA SER A 13 24.43 12.93 -21.36
C SER A 13 24.02 12.21 -20.07
N CYS A 14 23.93 12.90 -18.92
CA CYS A 14 23.60 12.26 -17.64
C CYS A 14 22.09 12.10 -17.35
N VAL A 15 21.19 12.62 -18.19
CA VAL A 15 19.74 12.59 -17.90
C VAL A 15 19.02 11.35 -18.44
N ALA A 16 19.65 10.57 -19.33
CA ALA A 16 18.99 9.47 -20.04
C ALA A 16 18.90 8.14 -19.25
N LEU A 17 19.50 8.05 -18.05
CA LEU A 17 19.50 6.82 -17.23
C LEU A 17 18.65 6.93 -15.95
N ALA A 18 18.03 8.09 -15.69
CA ALA A 18 17.23 8.30 -14.49
C ALA A 18 15.80 7.74 -14.58
N GLU A 19 15.27 7.51 -15.79
CA GLU A 19 13.89 7.02 -15.97
C GLU A 19 13.73 5.49 -15.82
N GLN A 20 14.83 4.74 -15.72
CA GLN A 20 14.79 3.30 -15.45
C GLN A 20 14.82 2.93 -13.95
N TYR A 21 14.71 3.91 -13.05
CA TYR A 21 15.07 3.71 -11.64
C TYR A 21 14.11 2.83 -10.82
N TYR A 22 12.87 2.58 -11.26
CA TYR A 22 12.03 1.54 -10.62
C TYR A 22 10.85 1.16 -11.51
N GLN A 23 10.91 0.01 -12.18
CA GLN A 23 9.70 -0.62 -12.68
C GLN A 23 9.15 -1.52 -11.58
N ALA A 24 7.98 -1.16 -11.05
CA ALA A 24 7.32 -1.99 -10.05
C ALA A 24 6.97 -3.33 -10.69
N ASP A 25 7.59 -4.41 -10.20
CA ASP A 25 7.31 -5.76 -10.67
C ASP A 25 5.81 -6.08 -10.46
N PRO A 26 5.04 -6.27 -11.54
CA PRO A 26 3.60 -6.49 -11.44
C PRO A 26 3.26 -7.78 -10.65
N ALA A 27 4.12 -8.80 -10.68
CA ALA A 27 3.91 -10.01 -9.89
C ALA A 27 4.04 -9.72 -8.40
N LYS A 28 5.03 -8.92 -8.01
CA LYS A 28 5.22 -8.46 -6.64
C LYS A 28 4.07 -7.58 -6.16
N LEU A 29 3.56 -6.69 -7.01
CA LEU A 29 2.38 -5.87 -6.69
C LEU A 29 1.15 -6.73 -6.45
N ALA A 30 0.87 -7.70 -7.32
CA ALA A 30 -0.25 -8.63 -7.15
C ALA A 30 -0.14 -9.44 -5.84
N GLN A 31 1.06 -9.90 -5.49
CA GLN A 31 1.30 -10.57 -4.20
C GLN A 31 1.03 -9.65 -3.01
N LEU A 32 1.47 -8.40 -3.06
CA LEU A 32 1.23 -7.43 -1.99
C LEU A 32 -0.26 -7.10 -1.83
N GLU A 33 -1.00 -7.01 -2.94
CA GLU A 33 -2.46 -6.85 -2.92
C GLU A 33 -3.16 -8.06 -2.31
N ALA A 34 -2.79 -9.28 -2.72
CA ALA A 34 -3.33 -10.52 -2.14
C ALA A 34 -3.04 -10.61 -0.62
N GLN A 35 -1.81 -10.28 -0.20
CA GLN A 35 -1.43 -10.24 1.20
C GLN A 35 -2.22 -9.19 2.00
N ARG A 36 -2.46 -8.01 1.41
CA ARG A 36 -3.31 -6.98 2.04
C ARG A 36 -4.71 -7.53 2.29
N CYS A 37 -5.33 -8.13 1.28
CA CYS A 37 -6.68 -8.66 1.40
C CYS A 37 -6.79 -9.79 2.42
N ALA A 38 -5.82 -10.71 2.44
CA ALA A 38 -5.75 -11.77 3.44
C ALA A 38 -5.64 -11.22 4.88
N LYS A 39 -4.85 -10.16 5.09
CA LYS A 39 -4.73 -9.51 6.41
C LYS A 39 -6.03 -8.85 6.84
N LEU A 40 -6.67 -8.08 5.94
CA LEU A 40 -7.94 -7.42 6.23
C LEU A 40 -9.03 -8.43 6.58
N GLN A 41 -9.15 -9.51 5.81
CA GLN A 41 -10.11 -10.57 6.07
C GLN A 41 -9.84 -11.28 7.41
N LYS A 42 -8.57 -11.60 7.70
CA LYS A 42 -8.18 -12.22 8.97
C LYS A 42 -8.51 -11.33 10.17
N GLU A 43 -8.24 -10.03 10.07
CA GLU A 43 -8.54 -9.09 11.15
C GLU A 43 -10.06 -8.94 11.37
N ASN A 44 -10.84 -8.85 10.29
CA ASN A 44 -12.30 -8.81 10.38
C ASN A 44 -12.87 -10.08 11.06
N ASN A 45 -12.35 -11.26 10.70
CA ASN A 45 -12.76 -12.52 11.33
C ASN A 45 -12.41 -12.56 12.82
N LEU A 46 -11.22 -12.08 13.19
CA LEU A 46 -10.80 -12.01 14.58
C LEU A 46 -11.66 -11.04 15.40
N ILE A 47 -12.08 -9.91 14.83
CA ILE A 47 -13.04 -9.01 15.48
C ILE A 47 -14.39 -9.69 15.66
N ASN A 48 -14.91 -10.39 14.64
CA ASN A 48 -16.17 -11.13 14.76
C ASN A 48 -16.12 -12.18 15.88
N GLN A 49 -15.03 -12.95 15.96
CA GLN A 49 -14.83 -13.92 17.03
C GLN A 49 -14.75 -13.28 18.42
N ARG A 50 -14.12 -12.10 18.53
CA ARG A 50 -14.03 -11.38 19.80
C ARG A 50 -15.39 -10.80 20.20
N LEU A 51 -16.16 -10.26 19.26
CA LEU A 51 -17.49 -9.71 19.50
C LEU A 51 -18.48 -10.75 20.05
N SER A 52 -18.31 -12.04 19.74
CA SER A 52 -19.16 -13.10 20.32
C SER A 52 -18.83 -13.45 21.78
N GLY A 53 -17.75 -12.90 22.35
CA GLY A 53 -17.37 -13.13 23.75
C GLY A 53 -18.06 -12.16 24.73
N ASN A 54 -17.81 -12.38 26.03
CA ASN A 54 -18.25 -11.45 27.07
C ASN A 54 -17.29 -10.25 27.15
N ASN A 55 -17.70 -9.12 26.56
CA ASN A 55 -16.88 -7.91 26.46
C ASN A 55 -17.56 -6.74 27.18
N LYS A 56 -16.77 -5.77 27.63
CA LYS A 56 -17.34 -4.52 28.15
C LYS A 56 -17.91 -3.68 27.00
N PRO A 57 -18.95 -2.86 27.25
CA PRO A 57 -19.57 -2.03 26.21
C PRO A 57 -18.58 -1.14 25.45
N TYR A 58 -17.57 -0.59 26.14
CA TYR A 58 -16.52 0.21 25.52
C TYR A 58 -15.67 -0.58 24.52
N ASP A 59 -15.31 -1.82 24.86
CA ASP A 59 -14.52 -2.68 23.97
C ASP A 59 -15.32 -3.09 22.74
N ILE A 60 -16.63 -3.34 22.91
CA ILE A 60 -17.55 -3.62 21.80
C ILE A 60 -17.61 -2.43 20.84
N ALA A 61 -17.78 -1.20 21.36
CA ALA A 61 -17.81 0.01 20.53
C ALA A 61 -16.52 0.16 19.73
N LYS A 62 -15.36 0.06 20.39
CA LYS A 62 -14.05 0.15 19.75
C LYS A 62 -13.84 -0.92 18.67
N MET A 63 -14.29 -2.15 18.91
CA MET A 63 -14.22 -3.24 17.93
C MET A 63 -15.13 -2.99 16.72
N LYS A 64 -16.36 -2.48 16.93
CA LYS A 64 -17.29 -2.13 15.84
C LYS A 64 -16.75 -0.98 14.98
N ASP A 65 -16.16 0.04 15.61
CA ASP A 65 -15.54 1.15 14.88
C ASP A 65 -14.37 0.66 14.02
N ARG A 66 -13.51 -0.20 14.59
CA ARG A 66 -12.43 -0.83 13.84
C ARG A 66 -12.95 -1.69 12.69
N GLN A 67 -13.99 -2.49 12.93
CA GLN A 67 -14.61 -3.32 11.90
C GLN A 67 -15.13 -2.49 10.73
N LYS A 68 -15.77 -1.34 10.99
CA LYS A 68 -16.25 -0.43 9.95
C LYS A 68 -15.11 0.05 9.04
N VAL A 69 -13.96 0.40 9.62
CA VAL A 69 -12.77 0.81 8.85
C VAL A 69 -12.25 -0.35 7.99
N LEU A 70 -12.12 -1.55 8.56
CA LEU A 70 -11.64 -2.72 7.83
C LEU A 70 -12.55 -3.10 6.66
N GLN A 71 -13.87 -3.02 6.85
CA GLN A 71 -14.84 -3.28 5.78
C GLN A 71 -14.72 -2.26 4.65
N ALA A 72 -14.52 -0.98 4.98
CA ALA A 72 -14.29 0.07 3.98
C ALA A 72 -12.98 -0.16 3.21
N ASP A 73 -11.88 -0.49 3.90
CA ASP A 73 -10.61 -0.81 3.25
C ASP A 73 -10.70 -2.05 2.37
N TYR A 74 -11.40 -3.09 2.84
CA TYR A 74 -11.63 -4.30 2.05
C TYR A 74 -12.42 -3.99 0.77
N ALA A 75 -13.52 -3.23 0.87
CA ALA A 75 -14.31 -2.82 -0.28
C ALA A 75 -13.51 -1.93 -1.26
N LYS A 76 -12.56 -1.14 -0.76
CA LYS A 76 -11.71 -0.29 -1.61
C LYS A 76 -10.64 -1.07 -2.36
N PHE A 77 -10.03 -2.07 -1.72
CA PHE A 77 -8.81 -2.71 -2.23
C PHE A 77 -8.99 -4.15 -2.70
N CYS A 78 -10.07 -4.84 -2.31
CA CYS A 78 -10.20 -6.30 -2.43
C CYS A 78 -11.46 -6.79 -3.17
N THR A 79 -12.41 -5.93 -3.51
CA THR A 79 -13.63 -6.28 -4.28
C THR A 79 -13.54 -5.86 -5.75
N LYS A 80 -12.34 -5.89 -6.34
CA LYS A 80 -12.14 -5.64 -7.78
C LYS A 80 -12.45 -6.89 -8.59
#